data_AF-A0A934ZGC5-F1
#
_entry.id   AF-A0A934ZGC5-F1
#
_cell.length_a   1.000
_cell.length_b   1.000
_cell.length_c   1.000
_cell.angle_alpha   90.00
_cell.angle_beta   90.00
_cell.angle_gamma   90.00
#
_symmetry.space_group_name_H-M   'P 1'
#
loop_
_entity.id
_entity.type
_entity.pdbx_description
1 polymer ?
#
loop_
_entity_poly.entity_id
_entity_poly.type
_entity_poly.pdbx_seq_one_letter_code
_entity_poly.pdbx_strand_id
1 'polypeptide(L)'
;MARPVTSTRKKSPVAPKRRVASVIDAEPDAPEVEGSADAVELFRTRADALRPADVLRCHADPHLAYHNAMSGRAALLEARAEIDATGFRVDWARVEGVESLALAVVYAASRVSADPRITGEVRAMLREARPLRALLLSNARTLSLIGRCSPAEVARIERGLGSVDAATDLVDLAVLHTDRDLLGTGSAVTAAQLKRAKALGTDLLKKIRPATASRARTRTSGQEAMLALRDRLWTLLVQTNEYFERIAGARWGRDLGAHVPRLQARYVAKKRTKKPAEKPVAPTS
;
A
#
# COMPACT_ATOMS: atom_id res chain seq x y z
N MET A 1 20.69 -12.49 -72.29
CA MET A 1 20.94 -13.23 -71.04
C MET A 1 20.50 -12.37 -69.86
N ALA A 2 19.36 -12.69 -69.24
CA ALA A 2 18.74 -11.93 -68.16
C ALA A 2 18.81 -12.74 -66.85
N ARG A 3 19.20 -12.08 -65.76
CA ARG A 3 19.43 -12.68 -64.43
C ARG A 3 18.09 -12.88 -63.69
N PRO A 4 17.87 -14.01 -63.00
CA PRO A 4 16.68 -14.19 -62.18
C PRO A 4 16.85 -13.54 -60.80
N VAL A 5 15.80 -12.85 -60.37
CA VAL A 5 15.63 -12.29 -59.01
C VAL A 5 15.05 -13.40 -58.13
N THR A 6 15.75 -13.76 -57.06
CA THR A 6 15.21 -14.67 -56.02
C THR A 6 15.03 -13.90 -54.71
N SER A 7 13.78 -13.73 -54.32
CA SER A 7 13.33 -13.20 -53.05
C SER A 7 13.39 -14.29 -51.98
N THR A 8 14.15 -14.09 -50.91
CA THR A 8 14.03 -14.90 -49.69
C THR A 8 14.04 -13.99 -48.45
N ARG A 9 12.85 -13.90 -47.86
CA ARG A 9 12.49 -13.19 -46.62
C ARG A 9 13.35 -13.68 -45.43
N LYS A 10 14.12 -12.78 -44.81
CA LYS A 10 14.82 -13.03 -43.53
C LYS A 10 13.80 -13.22 -42.40
N LYS A 11 13.90 -14.34 -41.66
CA LYS A 11 13.20 -14.57 -40.39
C LYS A 11 13.82 -13.69 -39.29
N SER A 12 13.00 -12.92 -38.59
CA SER A 12 13.41 -12.13 -37.41
C SER A 12 13.70 -13.03 -36.20
N PRO A 13 14.62 -12.66 -35.28
CA PRO A 13 14.95 -13.47 -34.12
C PRO A 13 13.87 -13.38 -33.04
N VAL A 14 13.59 -14.51 -32.39
CA VAL A 14 12.67 -14.67 -31.26
C VAL A 14 13.22 -13.94 -30.02
N ALA A 15 12.42 -13.07 -29.42
CA ALA A 15 12.74 -12.35 -28.18
C ALA A 15 12.87 -13.32 -26.98
N PRO A 16 13.78 -13.07 -26.02
CA PRO A 16 13.97 -13.98 -24.89
C PRO A 16 12.81 -13.88 -23.90
N LYS A 17 12.31 -15.05 -23.47
CA LYS A 17 11.27 -15.19 -22.44
C LYS A 17 11.69 -14.49 -21.14
N ARG A 18 10.85 -13.56 -20.70
CA ARG A 18 10.97 -12.84 -19.43
C ARG A 18 10.91 -13.84 -18.26
N ARG A 19 12.04 -14.04 -17.56
CA ARG A 19 12.08 -14.79 -16.29
C ARG A 19 11.18 -14.06 -15.28
N VAL A 20 10.16 -14.77 -14.80
CA VAL A 20 9.33 -14.33 -13.68
C VAL A 20 10.22 -14.35 -12.44
N ALA A 21 10.40 -13.19 -11.80
CA ALA A 21 11.10 -13.11 -10.53
C ALA A 21 10.31 -13.93 -9.49
N SER A 22 11.01 -14.72 -8.70
CA SER A 22 10.45 -15.56 -7.65
C SER A 22 9.75 -14.70 -6.59
N VAL A 23 8.49 -15.03 -6.29
CA VAL A 23 7.54 -14.32 -5.42
C VAL A 23 7.91 -14.36 -3.93
N ILE A 24 9.11 -14.85 -3.59
CA ILE A 24 9.51 -15.19 -2.21
C ILE A 24 10.10 -14.02 -1.41
N ASP A 25 10.33 -12.85 -2.03
CA ASP A 25 10.93 -11.68 -1.35
C ASP A 25 9.93 -10.52 -1.13
N ALA A 26 8.62 -10.75 -1.28
CA ALA A 26 7.63 -9.74 -0.91
C ALA A 26 7.47 -9.72 0.61
N GLU A 27 8.12 -8.74 1.27
CA GLU A 27 7.79 -8.40 2.65
C GLU A 27 6.27 -8.21 2.80
N PRO A 28 5.66 -8.66 3.91
CA PRO A 28 4.24 -8.48 4.14
C PRO A 28 3.91 -6.98 4.09
N ASP A 29 2.86 -6.62 3.33
CA ASP A 29 2.32 -5.25 3.33
C ASP A 29 2.20 -4.77 4.78
N ALA A 30 2.89 -3.67 5.12
CA ALA A 30 2.81 -3.06 6.43
C ALA A 30 1.34 -2.82 6.82
N PRO A 31 0.97 -2.96 8.12
CA PRO A 31 -0.40 -2.76 8.55
C PRO A 31 -0.93 -1.40 8.07
N GLU A 32 -2.14 -1.41 7.50
CA GLU A 32 -2.81 -0.21 6.97
C GLU A 32 -2.94 0.83 8.10
N VAL A 33 -2.20 1.94 7.99
CA VAL A 33 -2.19 3.01 9.00
C VAL A 33 -3.58 3.62 9.14
N GLU A 34 -4.21 3.50 10.31
CA GLU A 34 -5.51 4.12 10.57
C GLU A 34 -5.33 5.61 10.89
N GLY A 35 -6.03 6.48 10.15
CA GLY A 35 -5.99 7.93 10.40
C GLY A 35 -6.73 8.34 11.68
N SER A 36 -6.41 9.52 12.22
CA SER A 36 -6.99 10.04 13.46
C SER A 36 -7.91 11.24 13.25
N ALA A 37 -9.12 11.18 13.82
CA ALA A 37 -10.07 12.30 13.84
C ALA A 37 -9.62 13.41 14.80
N ASP A 38 -9.10 13.05 15.96
CA ASP A 38 -8.59 14.02 16.95
C ASP A 38 -7.42 14.82 16.37
N ALA A 39 -6.58 14.17 15.56
CA ALA A 39 -5.51 14.84 14.86
C ALA A 39 -6.02 15.83 13.80
N VAL A 40 -7.19 15.59 13.19
CA VAL A 40 -7.82 16.59 12.30
C VAL A 40 -8.17 17.84 13.09
N GLU A 41 -8.77 17.69 14.27
CA GLU A 41 -9.15 18.84 15.10
C GLU A 41 -7.94 19.66 15.54
N LEU A 42 -6.81 19.01 15.86
CA LEU A 42 -5.55 19.68 16.21
C LEU A 42 -5.06 20.64 15.11
N PHE A 43 -5.27 20.30 13.84
CA PHE A 43 -4.79 21.11 12.71
C PHE A 43 -5.89 21.91 11.99
N ARG A 44 -7.16 21.77 12.39
CA ARG A 44 -8.31 22.38 11.70
C ARG A 44 -8.18 23.90 11.56
N THR A 45 -7.91 24.60 12.67
CA THR A 45 -7.73 26.06 12.65
C THR A 45 -6.61 26.50 11.70
N ARG A 46 -5.48 25.78 11.71
CA ARG A 46 -4.35 26.09 10.82
C ARG A 46 -4.66 25.76 9.35
N ALA A 47 -5.42 24.70 9.10
CA ALA A 47 -5.85 24.31 7.77
C ALA A 47 -6.82 25.35 7.20
N ASP A 48 -7.80 25.80 7.99
CA ASP A 48 -8.80 26.79 7.59
C ASP A 48 -8.19 28.18 7.36
N ALA A 49 -7.09 28.50 8.05
CA ALA A 49 -6.34 29.74 7.85
C ALA A 49 -5.54 29.79 6.53
N LEU A 50 -5.40 28.67 5.81
CA LEU A 50 -4.74 28.66 4.50
C LEU A 50 -5.57 29.46 3.49
N ARG A 51 -4.92 30.38 2.79
CA ARG A 51 -5.56 31.11 1.69
C ARG A 51 -5.90 30.11 0.58
N PRO A 52 -7.09 30.22 -0.06
CA PRO A 52 -7.49 29.28 -1.11
C PRO A 52 -6.48 29.12 -2.26
N ALA A 53 -5.73 30.18 -2.60
CA ALA A 53 -4.71 30.17 -3.64
C ALA A 53 -3.46 29.35 -3.29
N ASP A 54 -3.19 29.13 -2.00
CA ASP A 54 -2.03 28.37 -1.53
C ASP A 54 -2.36 26.87 -1.34
N VAL A 55 -3.63 26.49 -1.45
CA VAL A 55 -4.09 25.12 -1.22
C VAL A 55 -3.69 24.22 -2.39
N LEU A 56 -2.90 23.21 -2.08
CA LEU A 56 -2.48 22.16 -2.99
C LEU A 56 -3.51 21.03 -3.02
N ARG A 57 -3.88 20.58 -4.21
CA ARG A 57 -4.67 19.36 -4.37
C ARG A 57 -3.86 18.14 -3.95
N CYS A 58 -4.44 17.28 -3.11
CA CYS A 58 -3.81 16.02 -2.74
C CYS A 58 -3.98 14.99 -3.86
N HIS A 59 -2.91 14.79 -4.64
CA HIS A 59 -2.78 13.73 -5.65
C HIS A 59 -1.89 12.56 -5.17
N ALA A 60 -1.35 12.66 -3.95
CA ALA A 60 -0.47 11.67 -3.37
C ALA A 60 -1.24 10.47 -2.77
N ASP A 61 -0.53 9.36 -2.58
CA ASP A 61 -0.95 8.28 -1.71
C ASP A 61 -0.71 8.70 -0.24
N PRO A 62 -1.77 8.86 0.59
CA PRO A 62 -1.63 9.32 1.97
C PRO A 62 -0.83 8.39 2.87
N HIS A 63 -0.89 7.07 2.64
CA HIS A 63 -0.15 6.10 3.47
C HIS A 63 1.34 6.14 3.13
N LEU A 64 1.67 6.23 1.84
CA LEU A 64 3.06 6.45 1.42
C LEU A 64 3.62 7.77 1.99
N ALA A 65 2.84 8.84 1.94
CA ALA A 65 3.22 10.12 2.51
C ALA A 65 3.45 10.05 4.03
N TYR A 66 2.61 9.30 4.75
CA TYR A 66 2.80 9.04 6.18
C TYR A 66 4.15 8.35 6.45
N HIS A 67 4.44 7.23 5.78
CA HIS A 67 5.69 6.50 6.02
C HIS A 67 6.94 7.30 5.65
N ASN A 68 6.88 8.07 4.55
CA ASN A 68 7.97 8.96 4.16
C ASN A 68 8.18 10.09 5.17
N ALA A 69 7.10 10.70 5.68
CA ALA A 69 7.18 11.70 6.74
C ALA A 69 7.74 11.11 8.05
N MET A 70 7.38 9.88 8.41
CA MET A 70 7.91 9.20 9.60
C MET A 70 9.40 8.88 9.47
N SER A 71 9.83 8.47 8.28
CA SER A 71 11.25 8.24 7.98
C SER A 71 12.06 9.53 8.13
N GLY A 72 11.58 10.63 7.54
CA GLY A 72 12.21 11.94 7.68
C GLY A 72 12.23 12.46 9.12
N ARG A 73 11.12 12.29 9.86
CA ARG A 73 11.02 12.62 11.29
C ARG A 73 12.07 11.87 12.10
N ALA A 74 12.16 10.56 11.92
CA ALA A 74 13.11 9.71 12.64
C ALA A 74 14.56 10.16 12.38
N ALA A 75 14.94 10.36 11.11
CA ALA A 75 16.28 10.81 10.76
C ALA A 75 16.64 12.17 11.38
N LEU A 76 15.70 13.12 11.41
CA LEU A 76 15.92 14.43 12.02
C LEU A 76 16.05 14.34 13.55
N LEU A 77 15.21 13.54 14.21
CA LEU A 77 15.27 13.37 15.67
C LEU A 77 16.55 12.65 16.10
N GLU A 78 17.00 11.66 15.33
CA GLU A 78 18.27 10.96 15.57
C GLU A 78 19.47 11.92 15.46
N ALA A 79 19.46 12.81 14.48
CA ALA A 79 20.52 13.79 14.26
C ALA A 79 20.35 15.11 15.03
N ARG A 80 19.46 15.16 16.04
CA ARG A 80 19.06 16.42 16.72
C ARG A 80 20.24 17.25 17.23
N ALA A 81 21.15 16.63 17.98
CA ALA A 81 22.31 17.32 18.55
C ALA A 81 23.24 17.88 17.46
N GLU A 82 23.43 17.14 16.37
CA GLU A 82 24.29 17.54 15.26
C GLU A 82 23.65 18.65 14.44
N ILE A 83 22.33 18.62 14.28
CA ILE A 83 21.54 19.69 13.64
C ILE A 83 21.62 20.96 14.48
N ASP A 84 21.44 20.88 15.80
CA ASP A 84 21.55 22.03 16.70
C ASP A 84 22.96 22.65 16.65
N ALA A 85 24.00 21.81 16.53
CA ALA A 85 25.39 22.26 16.36
C ALA A 85 25.66 23.01 15.05
N THR A 86 24.81 22.87 14.02
CA THR A 86 24.92 23.69 12.78
C THR A 86 24.53 25.15 12.99
N GLY A 87 23.90 25.49 14.12
CA GLY A 87 23.35 26.82 14.39
C GLY A 87 22.05 27.12 13.64
N PHE A 88 21.52 26.18 12.86
CA PHE A 88 20.21 26.32 12.22
C PHE A 88 19.11 26.21 13.29
N ARG A 89 18.25 27.23 13.39
CA ARG A 89 17.17 27.25 14.39
C ARG A 89 16.03 26.32 13.99
N VAL A 90 15.83 25.26 14.76
CA VAL A 90 14.79 24.26 14.55
C VAL A 90 13.65 24.43 15.56
N ASP A 91 12.42 24.44 15.05
CA ASP A 91 11.20 24.21 15.80
C ASP A 91 10.99 22.69 15.90
N TRP A 92 11.56 22.10 16.96
CA TRP A 92 11.47 20.66 17.20
C TRP A 92 10.04 20.20 17.51
N ALA A 93 9.18 21.06 18.06
CA ALA A 93 7.77 20.73 18.28
C ALA A 93 7.04 20.48 16.95
N ARG A 94 7.36 21.25 15.91
CA ARG A 94 6.86 21.01 14.55
C ARG A 94 7.36 19.69 13.95
N VAL A 95 8.61 19.31 14.23
CA VAL A 95 9.17 18.01 13.79
C VAL A 95 8.46 16.86 14.49
N GLU A 96 8.30 16.96 15.80
CA GLU A 96 7.65 15.93 16.61
C GLU A 96 6.17 15.75 16.24
N GLY A 97 5.45 16.85 15.98
CA GLY A 97 4.01 16.87 15.67
C GLY A 97 3.62 16.44 14.24
N VAL A 98 4.56 16.11 13.36
CA VAL A 98 4.25 15.71 11.98
C VAL A 98 3.45 14.40 11.91
N GLU A 99 3.58 13.52 12.90
CA GLU A 99 2.82 12.27 12.97
C GLU A 99 1.32 12.52 13.02
N SER A 100 0.87 13.36 13.95
CA SER A 100 -0.53 13.75 14.05
C SER A 100 -1.01 14.39 12.74
N LEU A 101 -0.21 15.25 12.12
CA LEU A 101 -0.57 15.87 10.84
C LEU A 101 -0.74 14.84 9.72
N ALA A 102 0.18 13.88 9.61
CA ALA A 102 0.11 12.83 8.60
C ALA A 102 -1.11 11.90 8.85
N LEU A 103 -1.41 11.55 10.10
CA LEU A 103 -2.61 10.79 10.47
C LEU A 103 -3.90 11.55 10.14
N ALA A 104 -3.92 12.87 10.28
CA ALA A 104 -5.05 13.71 9.90
C ALA A 104 -5.30 13.67 8.37
N VAL A 105 -4.23 13.69 7.56
CA VAL A 105 -4.32 13.54 6.10
C VAL A 105 -4.87 12.17 5.71
N VAL A 106 -4.35 11.10 6.32
CA VAL A 106 -4.84 9.72 6.10
C VAL A 106 -6.32 9.62 6.45
N TYR A 107 -6.73 10.20 7.59
CA TYR A 107 -8.14 10.21 8.00
C TYR A 107 -9.02 10.91 6.97
N ALA A 108 -8.70 12.15 6.60
CA ALA A 108 -9.49 12.92 5.66
C ALA A 108 -9.59 12.22 4.29
N ALA A 109 -8.48 11.65 3.79
CA ALA A 109 -8.47 10.90 2.54
C ALA A 109 -9.34 9.62 2.59
N SER A 110 -9.39 8.93 3.73
CA SER A 110 -10.27 7.77 3.94
C SER A 110 -11.74 8.17 3.87
N ARG A 111 -12.12 9.37 4.35
CA ARG A 111 -13.50 9.88 4.33
C ARG A 111 -13.93 10.33 2.93
N VAL A 112 -13.00 10.86 2.13
CA VAL A 112 -13.24 11.18 0.71
C VAL A 112 -13.44 9.91 -0.13
N SER A 113 -12.62 8.88 0.14
CA SER A 113 -12.59 7.63 -0.64
C SER A 113 -13.61 6.61 -0.17
N ALA A 114 -14.15 6.77 1.04
CA ALA A 114 -15.23 5.93 1.55
C ALA A 114 -16.39 5.96 0.56
N ASP A 115 -16.81 4.79 0.08
CA ASP A 115 -18.07 4.69 -0.66
C ASP A 115 -19.17 5.16 0.30
N PRO A 116 -19.91 6.25 -0.02
CA PRO A 116 -20.97 6.75 0.85
C PRO A 116 -22.10 5.73 1.07
N ARG A 117 -22.10 4.63 0.31
CA ARG A 117 -23.06 3.52 0.39
C ARG A 117 -22.57 2.35 1.25
N ILE A 118 -21.28 2.29 1.60
CA ILE A 118 -20.78 1.33 2.60
C ILE A 118 -21.16 1.88 3.97
N THR A 119 -22.26 1.37 4.50
CA THR A 119 -22.73 1.68 5.85
C THR A 119 -21.69 1.27 6.89
N GLY A 120 -21.78 1.84 8.11
CA GLY A 120 -20.92 1.43 9.22
C GLY A 120 -20.95 -0.07 9.49
N GLU A 121 -22.11 -0.69 9.25
CA GLU A 121 -22.32 -2.14 9.31
C GLU A 121 -21.48 -2.88 8.26
N VAL A 122 -21.57 -2.51 6.97
CA VAL A 122 -20.76 -3.14 5.91
C VAL A 122 -19.26 -2.93 6.15
N ARG A 123 -18.86 -1.78 6.70
CA ARG A 123 -17.47 -1.52 7.07
C ARG A 123 -16.99 -2.43 8.20
N ALA A 124 -17.81 -2.65 9.22
CA ALA A 124 -17.49 -3.56 10.31
C ALA A 124 -17.35 -5.00 9.80
N MET A 125 -18.28 -5.44 8.94
CA MET A 125 -18.21 -6.74 8.28
C MET A 125 -16.94 -6.89 7.42
N LEU A 126 -16.52 -5.84 6.70
CA LEU A 126 -15.28 -5.86 5.92
C LEU A 126 -14.03 -5.90 6.79
N ARG A 127 -14.02 -5.24 7.95
CA ARG A 127 -12.90 -5.34 8.92
C ARG A 127 -12.74 -6.75 9.47
N GLU A 128 -13.84 -7.44 9.70
CA GLU A 128 -13.81 -8.86 10.09
C GLU A 128 -13.41 -9.77 8.93
N ALA A 129 -13.88 -9.45 7.71
CA ALA A 129 -13.63 -10.24 6.52
C ALA A 129 -12.16 -10.30 6.10
N ARG A 130 -11.43 -9.17 6.22
CA ARG A 130 -10.05 -9.05 5.71
C ARG A 130 -9.05 -10.01 6.39
N PRO A 131 -8.95 -10.08 7.74
CA PRO A 131 -8.08 -11.05 8.40
C PRO A 131 -8.47 -12.50 8.07
N LEU A 132 -9.76 -12.78 7.99
CA LEU A 132 -10.26 -14.12 7.68
C LEU A 132 -9.88 -14.53 6.25
N ARG A 133 -10.03 -13.62 5.27
CA ARG A 133 -9.56 -13.83 3.90
C ARG A 133 -8.06 -14.08 3.84
N ALA A 134 -7.26 -13.29 4.56
CA ALA A 134 -5.80 -13.45 4.59
C ALA A 134 -5.38 -14.82 5.15
N LEU A 135 -5.99 -15.24 6.27
CA LEU A 135 -5.74 -16.54 6.89
C LEU A 135 -6.08 -17.69 5.93
N LEU A 136 -7.29 -17.69 5.37
CA LEU A 136 -7.75 -18.74 4.45
C LEU A 136 -6.90 -18.78 3.17
N LEU A 137 -6.52 -17.62 2.62
CA LEU A 137 -5.69 -17.55 1.43
C LEU A 137 -4.26 -18.06 1.70
N SER A 138 -3.69 -17.75 2.86
CA SER A 138 -2.37 -18.26 3.28
C SER A 138 -2.37 -19.79 3.40
N ASN A 139 -3.41 -20.34 4.02
CA ASN A 139 -3.59 -21.80 4.10
C ASN A 139 -3.77 -22.42 2.70
N ALA A 140 -4.58 -21.81 1.84
CA ALA A 140 -4.76 -22.27 0.46
C ALA A 140 -3.45 -22.26 -0.34
N ARG A 141 -2.59 -21.24 -0.18
CA ARG A 141 -1.26 -21.22 -0.80
C ARG A 141 -0.39 -22.38 -0.30
N THR A 142 -0.39 -22.64 1.00
CA THR A 142 0.36 -23.76 1.60
C THR A 142 -0.12 -25.11 1.04
N LEU A 143 -1.43 -25.30 0.98
CA LEU A 143 -2.05 -26.50 0.41
C LEU A 143 -1.73 -26.66 -1.07
N SER A 144 -1.58 -25.55 -1.80
CA SER A 144 -1.18 -25.57 -3.19
C SER A 144 0.25 -26.06 -3.39
N LEU A 145 1.18 -25.61 -2.53
CA LEU A 145 2.58 -26.02 -2.56
C LEU A 145 2.75 -27.53 -2.32
N ILE A 146 1.92 -28.12 -1.45
CA ILE A 146 1.94 -29.56 -1.17
C ILE A 146 1.04 -30.38 -2.13
N GLY A 147 0.56 -29.77 -3.22
CA GLY A 147 -0.19 -30.46 -4.28
C GLY A 147 -1.65 -30.81 -3.94
N ARG A 148 -2.20 -30.23 -2.86
CA ARG A 148 -3.58 -30.50 -2.41
C ARG A 148 -4.62 -29.58 -3.04
N CYS A 149 -4.21 -28.42 -3.57
CA CYS A 149 -5.09 -27.55 -4.37
C CYS A 149 -4.38 -26.91 -5.57
N SER A 150 -5.17 -26.44 -6.55
CA SER A 150 -4.65 -25.91 -7.80
C SER A 150 -4.00 -24.52 -7.60
N PRO A 151 -2.73 -24.33 -8.00
CA PRO A 151 -2.08 -23.01 -7.93
C PRO A 151 -2.82 -21.95 -8.77
N ALA A 152 -3.41 -22.36 -9.90
CA ALA A 152 -4.15 -21.48 -10.77
C ALA A 152 -5.47 -20.99 -10.13
N GLU A 153 -6.09 -21.84 -9.31
CA GLU A 153 -7.32 -21.52 -8.57
C GLU A 153 -7.03 -20.55 -7.42
N VAL A 154 -5.96 -20.77 -6.66
CA VAL A 154 -5.50 -19.86 -5.61
C VAL A 154 -5.12 -18.49 -6.18
N ALA A 155 -4.37 -18.47 -7.30
CA ALA A 155 -4.00 -17.24 -7.99
C ALA A 155 -5.21 -16.51 -8.62
N ARG A 156 -6.31 -17.21 -8.92
CA ARG A 156 -7.56 -16.57 -9.37
C ARG A 156 -8.22 -15.80 -8.23
N ILE A 157 -8.34 -16.42 -7.06
CA ILE A 157 -8.93 -15.81 -5.86
C ILE A 157 -8.07 -14.63 -5.39
N GLU A 158 -6.75 -14.77 -5.40
CA GLU A 158 -5.84 -13.72 -4.94
C GLU A 158 -5.94 -12.41 -5.74
N ARG A 159 -6.29 -12.49 -7.03
CA ARG A 159 -6.38 -11.32 -7.93
C ARG A 159 -7.55 -10.39 -7.63
N GLY A 160 -8.49 -10.78 -6.77
CA GLY A 160 -9.61 -9.93 -6.37
C GLY A 160 -9.16 -8.61 -5.76
N LEU A 161 -9.66 -7.48 -6.28
CA LEU A 161 -9.36 -6.13 -5.84
C LEU A 161 -10.65 -5.39 -5.45
N GLY A 162 -10.90 -5.27 -4.14
CA GLY A 162 -11.98 -4.44 -3.59
C GLY A 162 -12.98 -5.20 -2.73
N SER A 163 -14.03 -4.52 -2.27
CA SER A 163 -14.97 -5.05 -1.27
C SER A 163 -15.86 -6.18 -1.80
N VAL A 164 -16.28 -6.11 -3.06
CA VAL A 164 -17.05 -7.19 -3.71
C VAL A 164 -16.17 -8.42 -3.85
N ASP A 165 -14.97 -8.24 -4.39
CA ASP A 165 -14.01 -9.31 -4.59
C ASP A 165 -13.60 -9.95 -3.25
N ALA A 166 -13.35 -9.16 -2.20
CA ALA A 166 -13.06 -9.69 -0.87
C ALA A 166 -14.22 -10.54 -0.30
N ALA A 167 -15.47 -10.16 -0.58
CA ALA A 167 -16.65 -10.92 -0.17
C ALA A 167 -16.81 -12.21 -0.99
N THR A 168 -16.58 -12.16 -2.30
CA THR A 168 -16.55 -13.33 -3.19
C THR A 168 -15.44 -14.30 -2.80
N ASP A 169 -14.23 -13.80 -2.54
CA ASP A 169 -13.07 -14.60 -2.15
C ASP A 169 -13.31 -15.36 -0.85
N LEU A 170 -14.01 -14.77 0.13
CA LEU A 170 -14.37 -15.49 1.35
C LEU A 170 -15.26 -16.70 1.09
N VAL A 171 -16.21 -16.57 0.15
CA VAL A 171 -17.10 -17.68 -0.22
C VAL A 171 -16.30 -18.73 -1.00
N ASP A 172 -15.53 -18.32 -2.00
CA ASP A 172 -14.69 -19.21 -2.82
C ASP A 172 -13.67 -19.96 -1.96
N LEU A 173 -13.00 -19.29 -1.02
CA LEU A 173 -12.04 -19.92 -0.11
C LEU A 173 -12.73 -20.88 0.85
N ALA A 174 -13.91 -20.55 1.37
CA ALA A 174 -14.65 -21.46 2.26
C ALA A 174 -15.06 -22.75 1.53
N VAL A 175 -15.51 -22.63 0.28
CA VAL A 175 -15.83 -23.78 -0.58
C VAL A 175 -14.57 -24.59 -0.89
N LEU A 176 -13.48 -23.94 -1.31
CA LEU A 176 -12.21 -24.61 -1.62
C LEU A 176 -11.71 -25.50 -0.50
N HIS A 177 -11.81 -25.04 0.76
CA HIS A 177 -11.36 -25.80 1.93
C HIS A 177 -12.33 -26.93 2.31
N THR A 178 -13.62 -26.79 1.98
CA THR A 178 -14.65 -27.81 2.29
C THR A 178 -14.62 -28.95 1.27
N ASP A 179 -14.56 -28.63 -0.03
CA ASP A 179 -14.68 -29.60 -1.13
C ASP A 179 -13.51 -30.60 -1.20
N ARG A 180 -12.36 -30.22 -0.61
CA ARG A 180 -11.12 -30.99 -0.70
C ARG A 180 -10.74 -31.66 0.63
N ASP A 181 -11.64 -31.68 1.62
CA ASP A 181 -11.42 -32.19 2.98
C ASP A 181 -10.08 -31.72 3.58
N LEU A 182 -9.78 -30.43 3.38
CA LEU A 182 -8.48 -29.85 3.76
C LEU A 182 -8.42 -29.49 5.26
N LEU A 183 -9.43 -29.92 6.03
CA LEU A 183 -9.57 -29.72 7.47
C LEU A 183 -8.85 -30.79 8.31
N GLY A 184 -8.03 -31.62 7.69
CA GLY A 184 -7.27 -32.67 8.37
C GLY A 184 -6.32 -32.16 9.47
N THR A 185 -5.78 -33.12 10.22
CA THR A 185 -4.79 -32.89 11.29
C THR A 185 -3.59 -32.08 10.75
N GLY A 186 -3.52 -30.80 11.11
CA GLY A 186 -2.47 -29.87 10.67
C GLY A 186 -2.95 -28.61 9.91
N SER A 187 -4.26 -28.48 9.62
CA SER A 187 -4.80 -27.25 9.03
C SER A 187 -4.72 -26.07 10.01
N ALA A 188 -4.19 -24.93 9.56
CA ALA A 188 -4.19 -23.68 10.31
C ALA A 188 -5.59 -23.01 10.38
N VAL A 189 -6.56 -23.56 9.63
CA VAL A 189 -7.94 -23.05 9.53
C VAL A 189 -8.92 -24.06 10.12
N THR A 190 -9.86 -23.56 10.93
CA THR A 190 -10.89 -24.35 11.60
C THR A 190 -12.21 -24.39 10.82
N ALA A 191 -13.03 -25.41 11.05
CA ALA A 191 -14.37 -25.49 10.49
C ALA A 191 -15.26 -24.28 10.86
N ALA A 192 -15.10 -23.73 12.07
CA ALA A 192 -15.80 -22.54 12.51
C ALA A 192 -15.43 -21.30 11.68
N GLN A 193 -14.13 -21.13 11.38
CA GLN A 193 -13.64 -20.04 10.52
C GLN A 193 -14.16 -20.17 9.09
N LEU A 194 -14.23 -21.37 8.52
CA LEU A 194 -14.82 -21.59 7.19
C LEU A 194 -16.31 -21.27 7.17
N LYS A 195 -17.07 -21.72 8.18
CA LYS A 195 -18.49 -21.40 8.32
C LYS A 195 -18.70 -19.89 8.43
N ARG A 196 -17.86 -19.20 9.21
CA ARG A 196 -17.92 -17.75 9.36
C ARG A 196 -17.57 -17.03 8.06
N ALA A 197 -16.53 -17.46 7.34
CA ALA A 197 -16.13 -16.90 6.06
C ALA A 197 -17.26 -16.98 5.03
N LYS A 198 -17.89 -18.16 4.90
CA LYS A 198 -19.02 -18.38 3.99
C LYS A 198 -20.21 -17.47 4.34
N ALA A 199 -20.60 -17.41 5.61
CA ALA A 199 -21.71 -16.58 6.06
C ALA A 199 -21.43 -15.08 5.84
N LEU A 200 -20.27 -14.61 6.29
CA LEU A 200 -19.86 -13.21 6.19
C LEU A 200 -19.71 -12.75 4.74
N GLY A 201 -19.07 -13.56 3.88
CA GLY A 201 -18.95 -13.27 2.45
C GLY A 201 -20.31 -13.22 1.76
N THR A 202 -21.21 -14.16 2.06
CA THR A 202 -22.58 -14.18 1.51
C THR A 202 -23.38 -12.93 1.92
N ASP A 203 -23.31 -12.54 3.19
CA ASP A 203 -24.04 -11.36 3.67
C ASP A 203 -23.45 -10.05 3.16
N LEU A 204 -22.12 -9.99 3.00
CA LEU A 204 -21.45 -8.89 2.32
C LEU A 204 -21.90 -8.79 0.86
N LEU A 205 -22.00 -9.89 0.11
CA LEU A 205 -22.47 -9.86 -1.29
C LEU A 205 -23.92 -9.40 -1.44
N LYS A 206 -24.78 -9.68 -0.47
CA LYS A 206 -26.16 -9.13 -0.44
C LYS A 206 -26.20 -7.63 -0.20
N LYS A 207 -25.27 -7.12 0.63
CA LYS A 207 -25.23 -5.72 1.08
C LYS A 207 -24.38 -4.82 0.19
N ILE A 208 -23.34 -5.37 -0.46
CA ILE A 208 -22.47 -4.64 -1.38
C ILE A 208 -23.06 -4.69 -2.79
N ARG A 209 -23.39 -3.52 -3.34
CA ARG A 209 -23.86 -3.40 -4.71
C ARG A 209 -22.68 -3.53 -5.70
N PRO A 210 -22.77 -4.35 -6.77
CA PRO A 210 -21.69 -4.52 -7.74
C PRO A 210 -21.31 -3.22 -8.48
N ALA A 211 -20.02 -3.06 -8.80
CA ALA A 211 -19.49 -1.89 -9.53
C ALA A 211 -20.05 -1.73 -10.95
N THR A 212 -20.61 -2.81 -11.54
CA THR A 212 -21.24 -2.84 -12.87
C THR A 212 -22.63 -2.21 -12.90
N ALA A 213 -23.22 -1.86 -11.74
CA ALA A 213 -24.45 -1.10 -11.71
C ALA A 213 -24.19 0.37 -12.09
N SER A 214 -24.74 0.81 -13.23
CA SER A 214 -24.61 2.18 -13.74
C SER A 214 -24.95 3.24 -12.69
N ARG A 215 -24.01 4.14 -12.39
CA ARG A 215 -24.29 5.49 -11.89
C ARG A 215 -23.08 6.44 -11.97
N ALA A 216 -23.35 7.72 -12.19
CA ALA A 216 -22.40 8.80 -11.94
C ALA A 216 -22.00 8.83 -10.46
N ARG A 217 -20.70 8.93 -10.18
CA ARG A 217 -20.15 8.99 -8.82
C ARG A 217 -20.32 10.42 -8.28
N THR A 218 -21.52 10.78 -7.84
CA THR A 218 -21.75 12.05 -7.15
C THR A 218 -21.31 11.92 -5.69
N ARG A 219 -20.35 12.74 -5.25
CA ARG A 219 -19.94 12.86 -3.84
C ARG A 219 -21.05 13.55 -3.04
N THR A 220 -21.18 13.22 -1.77
CA THR A 220 -22.07 13.96 -0.85
C THR A 220 -21.45 15.32 -0.48
N SER A 221 -22.26 16.27 0.02
CA SER A 221 -21.75 17.55 0.53
C SER A 221 -20.69 17.37 1.63
N GLY A 222 -20.87 16.38 2.51
CA GLY A 222 -19.88 16.03 3.52
C GLY A 222 -18.56 15.49 2.92
N GLN A 223 -18.62 14.77 1.80
CA GLN A 223 -17.42 14.31 1.10
C GLN A 223 -16.70 15.43 0.36
N GLU A 224 -17.43 16.40 -0.21
CA GLU A 224 -16.84 17.61 -0.78
C GLU A 224 -16.15 18.46 0.30
N ALA A 225 -16.77 18.61 1.47
CA ALA A 225 -16.14 19.29 2.61
C ALA A 225 -14.87 18.56 3.08
N MET A 226 -14.90 17.23 3.16
CA MET A 226 -13.71 16.43 3.49
C MET A 226 -12.64 16.46 2.41
N LEU A 227 -13.01 16.58 1.13
CA LEU A 227 -12.07 16.77 0.02
C LEU A 227 -11.30 18.08 0.20
N ALA A 228 -12.03 19.17 0.44
CA ALA A 228 -11.43 20.48 0.67
C ALA A 228 -10.54 20.50 1.93
N LEU A 229 -10.97 19.85 3.01
CA LEU A 229 -10.17 19.74 4.24
C LEU A 229 -8.91 18.89 4.02
N ARG A 230 -9.01 17.76 3.31
CA ARG A 230 -7.86 16.92 2.95
C ARG A 230 -6.81 17.70 2.18
N ASP A 231 -7.22 18.51 1.21
CA ASP A 231 -6.29 19.30 0.39
C ASP A 231 -5.56 20.37 1.23
N ARG A 232 -6.25 21.00 2.19
CA ARG A 232 -5.63 21.92 3.16
C ARG A 232 -4.64 21.20 4.10
N LEU A 233 -5.04 20.08 4.69
CA LEU A 233 -4.16 19.27 5.56
C LEU A 233 -2.93 18.76 4.78
N TRP A 234 -3.12 18.33 3.54
CA TRP A 234 -2.05 17.95 2.63
C TRP A 234 -1.08 19.11 2.39
N THR A 235 -1.60 20.32 2.17
CA THR A 235 -0.77 21.52 2.02
C THR A 235 0.10 21.77 3.24
N LEU A 236 -0.45 21.63 4.46
CA LEU A 236 0.33 21.74 5.69
C LEU A 236 1.42 20.66 5.81
N LEU A 237 1.13 19.43 5.37
CA LEU A 237 2.10 18.34 5.36
C LEU A 237 3.24 18.62 4.37
N VAL A 238 2.93 19.11 3.17
CA VAL A 238 3.93 19.52 2.17
C VAL A 238 4.83 20.63 2.74
N GLN A 239 4.24 21.69 3.30
CA GLN A 239 5.00 22.78 3.93
C GLN A 239 5.88 22.30 5.09
N THR A 240 5.47 21.24 5.79
CA THR A 240 6.25 20.62 6.87
C THR A 240 7.38 19.76 6.32
N ASN A 241 7.17 19.03 5.22
CA ASN A 241 8.25 18.33 4.54
C ASN A 241 9.30 19.28 3.95
N GLU A 242 8.87 20.40 3.35
CA GLU A 242 9.80 21.46 2.92
C GLU A 242 10.60 22.06 4.09
N TYR A 243 10.00 22.10 5.28
CA TYR A 243 10.73 22.48 6.49
C TYR A 243 11.76 21.42 6.87
N PHE A 244 11.40 20.13 6.80
CA PHE A 244 12.32 19.02 7.05
C PHE A 244 13.51 19.05 6.08
N GLU A 245 13.27 19.33 4.81
CA GLU A 245 14.31 19.45 3.80
C GLU A 245 15.29 20.59 4.09
N ARG A 246 14.82 21.71 4.66
CA ARG A 246 15.70 22.81 5.08
C ARG A 246 16.59 22.41 6.26
N ILE A 247 16.02 21.74 7.26
CA ILE A 247 16.79 21.21 8.41
C ILE A 247 17.83 20.20 7.91
N ALA A 248 17.39 19.26 7.09
CA ALA A 248 18.23 18.23 6.51
C ALA A 248 19.32 18.81 5.61
N GLY A 249 19.02 19.87 4.85
CA GLY A 249 20.00 20.59 4.05
C GLY A 249 21.09 21.26 4.90
N ALA A 250 20.76 21.75 6.11
CA ALA A 250 21.75 22.31 7.02
C ALA A 250 22.73 21.23 7.54
N ARG A 251 22.27 20.00 7.77
CA ARG A 251 23.08 18.90 8.31
C ARG A 251 23.80 18.06 7.24
N TRP A 252 23.12 17.71 6.16
CA TRP A 252 23.59 16.76 5.13
C TRP A 252 23.79 17.41 3.75
N GLY A 253 23.51 18.71 3.61
CA GLY A 253 23.70 19.42 2.35
C GLY A 253 22.87 18.81 1.22
N ARG A 254 23.52 18.48 0.09
CA ARG A 254 22.83 17.90 -1.08
C ARG A 254 22.37 16.46 -0.87
N ASP A 255 22.87 15.78 0.15
CA ASP A 255 22.50 14.39 0.44
C ASP A 255 21.24 14.27 1.32
N LEU A 256 20.53 15.39 1.54
CA LEU A 256 19.31 15.42 2.36
C LEU A 256 18.27 14.38 1.93
N GLY A 257 18.19 14.04 0.65
CA GLY A 257 17.20 13.10 0.11
C GLY A 257 17.41 11.65 0.55
N ALA A 258 18.60 11.29 1.05
CA ALA A 258 18.87 9.98 1.65
C ALA A 258 18.27 9.86 3.06
N HIS A 259 18.04 10.99 3.75
CA HIS A 259 17.57 11.05 5.13
C HIS A 259 16.12 11.51 5.24
N VAL A 260 15.73 12.50 4.44
CA VAL A 260 14.37 13.05 4.38
C VAL A 260 13.82 12.79 2.97
N PRO A 261 13.11 11.67 2.77
CA PRO A 261 12.52 11.37 1.48
C PRO A 261 11.40 12.38 1.15
N ARG A 262 11.19 12.63 -0.15
CA ARG A 262 10.00 13.37 -0.60
C ARG A 262 8.76 12.57 -0.22
N LEU A 263 7.66 13.25 0.14
CA LEU A 263 6.41 12.60 0.56
C LEU A 263 5.89 11.54 -0.44
N GLN A 264 6.11 11.72 -1.74
CA GLN A 264 5.66 10.80 -2.79
C GLN A 264 6.76 9.87 -3.32
N ALA A 265 7.97 9.89 -2.74
CA ALA A 265 9.05 9.04 -3.17
C ALA A 265 8.67 7.57 -2.96
N ARG A 266 8.81 6.77 -4.02
CA ARG A 266 8.69 5.31 -3.93
C ARG A 266 10.08 4.73 -3.90
N TYR A 267 10.33 3.85 -2.93
CA TYR A 267 11.59 3.11 -2.91
C TYR A 267 11.67 2.21 -4.15
N VAL A 268 12.69 2.44 -4.98
CA VAL A 268 13.07 1.51 -6.05
C VAL A 268 14.26 0.74 -5.53
N ALA A 269 14.07 -0.53 -5.17
CA ALA A 269 15.16 -1.39 -4.72
C ALA A 269 16.29 -1.36 -5.76
N LYS A 270 17.48 -0.92 -5.35
CA LYS A 270 18.68 -1.07 -6.17
C LYS A 270 18.87 -2.56 -6.40
N LYS A 271 18.89 -2.98 -7.67
CA LYS A 271 19.31 -4.35 -8.05
C LYS A 271 20.63 -4.64 -7.34
N ARG A 272 20.65 -5.62 -6.43
CA ARG A 272 21.88 -6.15 -5.85
C ARG A 272 22.77 -6.57 -7.01
N THR A 273 23.87 -5.86 -7.22
CA THR A 273 24.94 -6.33 -8.10
C THR A 273 25.47 -7.62 -7.48
N LYS A 274 25.40 -8.72 -8.24
CA LYS A 274 25.95 -10.01 -7.81
C LYS A 274 27.40 -9.81 -7.42
N LYS A 275 27.72 -10.09 -6.15
CA LYS A 275 29.11 -10.21 -5.67
C LYS A 275 29.82 -11.23 -6.58
N PRO A 276 30.99 -10.91 -7.17
CA PRO A 276 31.73 -11.87 -7.98
C PRO A 276 32.02 -13.11 -7.15
N ALA A 277 31.72 -14.29 -7.70
CA ALA A 277 32.01 -15.56 -7.05
C ALA A 277 33.53 -15.69 -6.88
N GLU A 278 33.96 -15.87 -5.64
CA GLU A 278 35.34 -16.19 -5.29
C GLU A 278 35.68 -17.56 -5.87
N LYS A 279 36.76 -17.63 -6.66
CA LYS A 279 37.23 -18.89 -7.25
C LYS A 279 37.82 -19.77 -6.15
N PRO A 280 37.51 -21.08 -6.10
CA PRO A 280 38.12 -21.97 -5.13
C PRO A 280 39.62 -22.11 -5.42
N VAL A 281 40.43 -21.89 -4.40
CA VAL A 281 41.88 -22.11 -4.41
C VAL A 281 42.12 -23.62 -4.45
N ALA A 282 42.92 -24.07 -5.42
CA ALA A 282 43.31 -25.48 -5.55
C ALA A 282 44.21 -25.89 -4.36
N PRO A 283 44.07 -27.12 -3.84
CA PRO A 283 44.92 -27.60 -2.76
C PRO A 283 46.35 -27.79 -3.27
N THR A 284 47.30 -27.15 -2.58
CA THR A 284 48.74 -27.40 -2.72
C THR A 284 49.10 -28.80 -2.21
N SER A 285 50.05 -29.41 -2.92
CA SER A 285 50.57 -30.79 -2.81
C SER A 285 51.02 -31.23 -1.43
#